data_AF-A0A418W441-F1
#
_entry.id   AF-A0A418W441-F1
#
_cell.length_a   1.000
_cell.length_b   1.000
_cell.length_c   1.000
_cell.angle_alpha   90.00
_cell.angle_beta   90.00
_cell.angle_gamma   90.00
#
_symmetry.space_group_name_H-M   'P 1'
#
loop_
_entity.id
_entity.type
_entity.pdbx_description
1 polymer ?
#
loop_
_entity_poly.entity_id
_entity_poly.type
_entity_poly.pdbx_seq_one_letter_code
_entity_poly.pdbx_strand_id
1 'polypeptide(L)'
;MTMLWLLATMLTLGFGAMGERYLRVRADRQTAKLKALMERLDVYDNYNKLAAVRRAEVEEALSTLNQEVAAAQAEVRGHQSALEAAESQAPLEFHCFDRVARADGQLWYVAVEALDDKAPWTGVKHYALVAENAEDARRRIQERHPTPNSVAIGPPTPLTLPER
;
A
#
# COMPACT_ATOMS: atom_id res chain seq x y z
N MET A 1 70.30 -76.87 -9.13
CA MET A 1 70.04 -75.68 -8.28
C MET A 1 69.74 -74.42 -9.09
N THR A 2 70.51 -74.09 -10.12
CA THR A 2 70.33 -72.88 -10.96
C THR A 2 68.92 -72.73 -11.58
N MET A 3 68.35 -73.84 -12.06
CA MET A 3 67.01 -73.86 -12.68
C MET A 3 65.87 -73.52 -11.69
N LEU A 4 66.02 -73.91 -10.42
CA LEU A 4 65.06 -73.62 -9.34
C LEU A 4 65.07 -72.13 -8.97
N TRP A 5 66.26 -71.52 -8.94
CA TRP A 5 66.40 -70.08 -8.69
C TRP A 5 65.82 -69.23 -9.82
N LEU A 6 66.00 -69.63 -11.08
CA LEU A 6 65.40 -68.94 -12.23
C LEU A 6 63.86 -68.99 -12.17
N LEU A 7 63.28 -70.15 -11.88
CA LEU A 7 61.83 -70.30 -11.70
C LEU A 7 61.28 -69.42 -10.57
N ALA A 8 61.98 -69.36 -9.43
CA ALA A 8 61.60 -68.51 -8.31
C ALA A 8 61.60 -67.02 -8.69
N THR A 9 62.65 -66.55 -9.40
CA THR A 9 62.73 -65.15 -9.84
C THR A 9 61.66 -64.79 -10.88
N MET A 10 61.34 -65.70 -11.80
CA MET A 10 60.25 -65.51 -12.78
C MET A 10 58.90 -65.39 -12.09
N LEU A 11 58.64 -66.21 -11.07
CA LEU A 11 57.40 -66.15 -10.29
C LEU A 11 57.29 -64.83 -9.53
N THR A 12 58.35 -64.37 -8.84
CA THR A 12 58.32 -63.10 -8.10
C THR A 12 58.11 -61.90 -9.02
N LEU A 13 58.74 -61.89 -10.20
CA LEU A 13 58.52 -60.86 -11.23
C LEU A 13 57.08 -60.90 -11.77
N GLY A 14 56.54 -62.10 -12.02
CA GLY A 14 55.16 -62.30 -12.46
C GLY A 14 54.13 -61.80 -11.45
N PHE A 15 54.31 -62.12 -10.16
CA PHE A 15 53.45 -61.62 -9.07
C PHE A 15 53.58 -60.11 -8.89
N GLY A 16 54.79 -59.55 -8.99
CA GLY A 16 55.02 -58.10 -8.95
C GLY A 16 54.29 -57.36 -10.08
N ALA A 17 54.42 -57.84 -11.32
CA ALA A 17 53.75 -57.26 -12.48
C ALA A 17 52.22 -57.39 -12.41
N MET A 18 51.70 -58.50 -11.88
CA MET A 18 50.25 -58.64 -11.62
C MET A 18 49.76 -57.68 -10.54
N GLY A 19 50.52 -57.52 -9.45
CA GLY A 19 50.22 -56.58 -8.38
C GLY A 19 50.18 -55.13 -8.88
N GLU A 20 51.17 -54.74 -9.68
CA GLU A 20 51.23 -53.40 -10.28
C GLU A 20 50.03 -53.15 -11.22
N ARG A 21 49.69 -54.11 -12.08
CA ARG A 21 48.51 -53.99 -12.95
C ARG A 21 47.22 -53.86 -12.15
N TYR A 22 47.06 -54.64 -11.08
CA TYR A 22 45.87 -54.58 -10.24
C TYR A 22 45.75 -53.23 -9.52
N LEU A 23 46.85 -52.74 -8.93
CA LEU A 23 46.89 -51.44 -8.27
C LEU A 23 46.64 -50.29 -9.24
N ARG A 24 47.20 -50.36 -10.45
CA ARG A 24 46.97 -49.38 -11.51
C ARG A 24 45.50 -49.31 -11.92
N VAL A 25 44.85 -50.45 -12.18
CA VAL A 25 43.42 -50.49 -12.49
C VAL A 25 42.57 -49.94 -11.33
N ARG A 26 42.95 -50.22 -10.08
CA ARG A 26 42.24 -49.68 -8.91
C ARG A 26 42.42 -48.17 -8.79
N ALA A 27 43.64 -47.66 -9.02
CA ALA A 27 43.93 -46.24 -9.03
C ALA A 27 43.14 -45.54 -10.14
N ASP A 28 43.14 -46.07 -11.37
CA ASP A 28 42.40 -45.52 -12.51
C ASP A 28 40.89 -45.45 -12.25
N ARG A 29 40.33 -46.46 -11.56
CA ARG A 29 38.92 -46.43 -11.14
C ARG A 29 38.64 -45.36 -10.09
N GLN A 30 39.57 -45.15 -9.15
CA GLN A 30 39.40 -44.13 -8.12
C GLN A 30 39.57 -42.72 -8.69
N THR A 31 40.53 -42.50 -9.59
CA THR A 31 40.72 -41.21 -10.27
C THR A 31 39.54 -40.87 -11.16
N ALA A 32 38.97 -41.85 -11.88
CA ALA A 32 37.75 -41.65 -12.66
C ALA A 32 36.56 -41.24 -11.78
N LYS A 33 36.39 -41.87 -10.61
CA LYS A 33 35.35 -41.49 -9.63
C LYS A 33 35.57 -40.07 -9.07
N LEU A 34 36.80 -39.72 -8.73
CA LEU A 34 37.14 -38.38 -8.24
C LEU A 34 36.87 -37.32 -9.30
N LYS A 35 37.23 -37.59 -10.56
CA LYS A 35 36.93 -36.69 -11.68
C LYS A 35 35.44 -36.47 -11.86
N ALA A 36 34.64 -37.53 -11.84
CA ALA A 36 33.18 -37.42 -11.92
C ALA A 36 32.56 -36.65 -10.75
N LEU A 37 33.13 -36.75 -9.54
CA LEU A 37 32.70 -35.96 -8.38
C LEU A 37 33.10 -34.49 -8.50
N MET A 38 34.30 -34.19 -9.01
CA MET A 38 34.73 -32.81 -9.29
C MET A 38 33.82 -32.15 -10.33
N GLU A 39 33.53 -32.85 -11.43
CA GLU A 39 32.62 -32.34 -12.46
C GLU A 39 31.23 -32.01 -11.90
N ARG A 40 30.71 -32.84 -10.98
CA ARG A 40 29.45 -32.54 -10.27
C ARG A 40 29.56 -31.33 -9.35
N LEU A 41 30.69 -31.18 -8.65
CA LEU A 41 30.93 -30.04 -7.78
C LEU A 41 30.96 -28.73 -8.57
N ASP A 42 31.65 -28.72 -9.72
CA ASP A 42 31.71 -27.56 -10.62
C ASP A 42 30.31 -27.16 -11.13
N VAL A 43 29.46 -28.14 -11.42
CA VAL A 43 28.06 -27.90 -11.81
C VAL A 43 27.28 -27.25 -10.66
N TYR A 44 27.42 -27.75 -9.42
CA TYR A 44 26.78 -27.14 -8.26
C TYR A 44 27.29 -25.72 -7.97
N ASP A 45 28.58 -25.47 -8.15
CA ASP A 45 29.15 -24.13 -8.01
C ASP A 45 28.59 -23.17 -9.05
N ASN A 46 28.37 -23.63 -10.28
CA ASN A 46 27.70 -22.82 -11.30
C ASN A 46 26.23 -22.54 -10.95
N TYR A 47 25.50 -23.51 -10.40
CA TYR A 47 24.15 -23.28 -9.89
C TYR A 47 24.13 -22.28 -8.72
N ASN A 48 25.11 -22.34 -7.82
CA ASN A 48 25.23 -21.39 -6.72
C ASN A 48 25.52 -19.97 -7.22
N LYS A 49 26.39 -19.81 -8.22
CA LYS A 49 26.63 -18.51 -8.88
C LYS A 49 25.35 -17.98 -9.52
N LEU A 50 24.60 -18.82 -10.23
CA LEU A 50 23.31 -18.44 -10.81
C LEU A 50 22.31 -18.03 -9.73
N ALA A 51 22.21 -18.78 -8.64
CA ALA A 51 21.34 -18.47 -7.52
C ALA A 51 21.70 -17.12 -6.85
N ALA A 52 23.00 -16.81 -6.74
CA ALA A 52 23.45 -15.52 -6.23
C ALA A 52 23.03 -14.36 -7.14
N VAL A 53 23.17 -14.50 -8.46
CA VAL A 53 22.71 -13.49 -9.43
C VAL A 53 21.20 -13.31 -9.34
N ARG A 54 20.41 -14.39 -9.30
CA ARG A 54 18.95 -14.31 -9.17
C ARG A 54 18.51 -13.63 -7.86
N ARG A 55 19.23 -13.84 -6.75
CA ARG A 55 18.95 -13.13 -5.50
C ARG A 55 19.19 -11.63 -5.64
N ALA A 56 20.30 -11.22 -6.25
CA ALA A 56 20.59 -9.81 -6.47
C ALA A 56 19.52 -9.14 -7.38
N GLU A 57 19.12 -9.80 -8.47
CA GLU A 57 18.04 -9.31 -9.34
C GLU A 57 16.70 -9.16 -8.60
N VAL A 58 16.37 -10.13 -7.74
CA VAL A 58 15.14 -10.07 -6.93
C VAL A 58 15.20 -8.95 -5.92
N GLU A 59 16.34 -8.76 -5.24
CA GLU A 59 16.54 -7.66 -4.29
C GLU A 59 16.41 -6.29 -4.97
N GLU A 60 16.98 -6.13 -6.16
CA GLU A 60 16.84 -4.92 -6.98
C GLU A 60 15.37 -4.68 -7.37
N ALA A 61 14.70 -5.70 -7.92
CA ALA A 61 13.28 -5.60 -8.30
C ALA A 61 12.38 -5.26 -7.10
N LEU A 62 12.65 -5.84 -5.93
CA LEU A 62 11.91 -5.58 -4.70
C LEU A 62 12.14 -4.14 -4.22
N SER A 63 13.36 -3.63 -4.35
CA SER A 63 13.68 -2.23 -4.03
C SER A 63 12.92 -1.24 -4.92
N THR A 64 12.85 -1.52 -6.23
CA THR A 64 12.11 -0.70 -7.20
C THR A 64 10.61 -0.73 -6.91
N LEU A 65 10.05 -1.93 -6.68
CA LEU A 65 8.63 -2.08 -6.37
C LEU A 65 8.24 -1.34 -5.08
N ASN A 66 9.10 -1.37 -4.06
CA ASN A 66 8.86 -0.62 -2.83
C ASN A 66 8.84 0.90 -3.06
N GLN A 67 9.68 1.41 -3.95
CA GLN A 67 9.66 2.83 -4.33
C GLN A 67 8.38 3.19 -5.08
N GLU A 68 7.95 2.35 -6.03
CA GLU A 68 6.70 2.54 -6.76
C GLU A 68 5.47 2.51 -5.83
N VAL A 69 5.44 1.56 -4.88
CA VAL A 69 4.38 1.49 -3.86
C VAL A 69 4.38 2.73 -2.98
N ALA A 70 5.55 3.22 -2.55
CA ALA A 70 5.65 4.43 -1.74
C ALA A 70 5.16 5.67 -2.51
N ALA A 71 5.50 5.79 -3.79
CA ALA A 71 5.03 6.87 -4.66
C ALA A 71 3.50 6.82 -4.84
N ALA A 72 2.94 5.65 -5.16
CA ALA A 72 1.51 5.47 -5.30
C ALA A 72 0.75 5.78 -3.99
N GLN A 73 1.29 5.37 -2.84
CA GLN A 73 0.72 5.72 -1.53
C GLN A 73 0.74 7.23 -1.27
N ALA A 74 1.81 7.92 -1.66
CA ALA A 74 1.89 9.36 -1.55
C ALA A 74 0.85 10.07 -2.44
N GLU A 75 0.65 9.60 -3.67
CA GLU A 75 -0.39 10.09 -4.59
C GLU A 75 -1.79 9.89 -4.02
N VAL A 76 -2.10 8.68 -3.50
CA VAL A 76 -3.40 8.40 -2.87
C VAL A 76 -3.65 9.34 -1.69
N ARG A 77 -2.67 9.53 -0.81
CA ARG A 77 -2.79 10.48 0.31
C ARG A 77 -2.98 11.91 -0.18
N GLY A 78 -2.27 12.31 -1.24
CA GLY A 78 -2.46 13.60 -1.90
C GLY A 78 -3.90 13.78 -2.37
N HIS A 79 -4.45 12.81 -3.08
CA HIS A 79 -5.84 12.84 -3.56
C HIS A 79 -6.86 12.84 -2.41
N GLN A 80 -6.64 12.07 -1.35
CA GLN A 80 -7.49 12.10 -0.15
C GLN A 80 -7.50 13.48 0.50
N SER A 81 -6.32 14.08 0.69
CA SER A 81 -6.24 15.42 1.27
C SER A 81 -6.89 16.50 0.38
N ALA A 82 -6.78 16.36 -0.94
CA ALA A 82 -7.45 17.25 -1.88
C ALA A 82 -8.98 17.09 -1.85
N LEU A 83 -9.47 15.86 -1.65
CA LEU A 83 -10.89 15.57 -1.52
C LEU A 83 -11.45 16.09 -0.19
N GLU A 84 -10.76 15.91 0.93
CA GLU A 84 -11.13 16.51 2.22
C GLU A 84 -11.15 18.04 2.15
N ALA A 85 -10.16 18.65 1.49
CA ALA A 85 -10.15 20.09 1.23
C ALA A 85 -11.33 20.53 0.35
N ALA A 86 -11.68 19.75 -0.68
CA ALA A 86 -12.82 20.03 -1.53
C ALA A 86 -14.17 19.84 -0.81
N GLU A 87 -14.29 18.84 0.07
CA GLU A 87 -15.49 18.64 0.91
C GLU A 87 -15.67 19.77 1.93
N SER A 88 -14.57 20.32 2.48
CA SER A 88 -14.62 21.54 3.29
C SER A 88 -15.09 22.78 2.50
N GLN A 89 -15.06 22.69 1.17
CA GLN A 89 -15.55 23.70 0.22
C GLN A 89 -16.82 23.26 -0.51
N ALA A 90 -17.51 22.21 -0.03
CA ALA A 90 -18.76 21.79 -0.63
C ALA A 90 -19.75 22.98 -0.63
N PRO A 91 -20.46 23.23 -1.76
CA PRO A 91 -21.38 24.35 -1.84
C PRO A 91 -22.47 24.18 -0.78
N LEU A 92 -22.49 25.07 0.21
CA LEU A 92 -23.59 25.16 1.16
C LEU A 92 -24.85 25.56 0.39
N GLU A 93 -25.79 24.62 0.25
CA GLU A 93 -27.11 24.91 -0.30
C GLU A 93 -27.93 25.68 0.74
N PHE A 94 -28.13 26.98 0.50
CA PHE A 94 -28.99 27.81 1.35
C PHE A 94 -30.44 27.71 0.90
N HIS A 95 -31.31 27.34 1.83
CA HIS A 95 -32.75 27.45 1.63
C HIS A 95 -33.20 28.88 1.91
N CYS A 96 -33.31 29.71 0.88
CA CYS A 96 -33.90 31.04 0.98
C CYS A 96 -35.43 30.94 0.94
N PHE A 97 -36.13 31.55 1.90
CA PHE A 97 -37.59 31.62 1.88
C PHE A 97 -38.14 33.03 1.68
N ASP A 98 -37.40 34.05 2.11
CA ASP A 98 -37.67 35.40 1.67
C ASP A 98 -37.32 35.51 0.19
N ARG A 99 -38.25 36.02 -0.61
CA ARG A 99 -37.90 36.54 -1.94
C ARG A 99 -36.85 37.61 -1.65
N VAL A 100 -35.59 37.38 -2.05
CA VAL A 100 -34.43 38.29 -1.91
C VAL A 100 -34.62 39.59 -2.74
N ALA A 101 -35.86 39.91 -3.11
CA ALA A 101 -36.25 41.18 -3.68
C ALA A 101 -36.47 42.17 -2.52
N ARG A 102 -35.38 42.83 -2.12
CA ARG A 102 -35.38 44.13 -1.41
C ARG A 102 -36.28 44.23 -0.17
N ALA A 103 -35.97 43.46 0.86
CA ALA A 103 -36.31 43.88 2.22
C ALA A 103 -35.09 44.66 2.76
N ASP A 104 -35.29 45.90 3.23
CA ASP A 104 -34.24 46.70 3.85
C ASP A 104 -33.81 45.99 5.15
N GLY A 105 -32.67 45.29 5.15
CA GLY A 105 -32.18 44.55 6.30
C GLY A 105 -30.91 43.74 6.06
N GLN A 106 -30.25 43.35 7.15
CA GLN A 106 -29.04 42.52 7.10
C GLN A 106 -29.41 41.06 6.80
N LEU A 107 -28.59 40.38 6.00
CA LEU A 107 -28.77 38.96 5.74
C LEU A 107 -28.16 38.15 6.89
N TRP A 108 -28.92 37.17 7.38
CA TRP A 108 -28.54 36.29 8.48
C TRP A 108 -28.54 34.84 8.02
N TYR A 109 -27.57 34.09 8.52
CA TYR A 109 -27.50 32.65 8.45
C TYR A 109 -28.03 32.02 9.72
N VAL A 110 -28.88 31.00 9.58
CA VAL A 110 -29.37 30.19 10.69
C VAL A 110 -29.28 28.71 10.32
N ALA A 111 -28.54 27.94 11.12
CA ALA A 111 -28.50 26.49 11.03
C ALA A 111 -29.65 25.88 11.82
N VAL A 112 -30.37 24.95 11.21
CA VAL A 112 -31.56 24.33 11.78
C VAL A 112 -31.42 22.81 11.67
N GLU A 113 -31.20 22.15 12.80
CA GLU A 113 -30.96 20.72 12.90
C GLU A 113 -32.24 19.96 13.27
N ALA A 114 -32.52 18.89 12.52
CA ALA A 114 -33.61 17.97 12.84
C ALA A 114 -33.21 17.07 14.03
N LEU A 115 -33.96 17.12 15.14
CA LEU A 115 -33.67 16.35 16.36
C LEU A 115 -34.42 15.01 16.45
N ASP A 116 -35.53 14.87 15.73
CA ASP A 116 -36.45 13.72 15.85
C ASP A 116 -37.00 13.34 14.47
N ASP A 117 -37.51 12.10 14.33
CA ASP A 117 -38.10 11.54 13.10
C ASP A 117 -39.38 12.27 12.65
N LYS A 118 -39.85 13.23 13.45
CA LYS A 118 -40.98 14.11 13.14
C LYS A 118 -40.59 15.32 12.29
N ALA A 119 -39.30 15.61 12.15
CA ALA A 119 -38.83 16.67 11.27
C ALA A 119 -38.96 16.22 9.79
N PRO A 120 -39.36 17.10 8.86
CA PRO A 120 -39.55 16.73 7.45
C PRO A 120 -38.23 16.57 6.67
N TRP A 121 -37.08 16.57 7.33
CA TRP A 121 -35.76 16.30 6.75
C TRP A 121 -34.84 15.70 7.81
N THR A 122 -33.74 15.09 7.35
CA THR A 122 -32.66 14.58 8.20
C THR A 122 -31.44 15.50 8.12
N GLY A 123 -30.71 15.67 9.22
CA GLY A 123 -29.51 16.52 9.28
C GLY A 123 -29.78 18.02 9.46
N VAL A 124 -28.84 18.85 9.00
CA VAL A 124 -28.84 20.31 9.18
C VAL A 124 -29.31 21.00 7.91
N LYS A 125 -30.30 21.89 8.03
CA LYS A 125 -30.67 22.83 6.97
C LYS A 125 -30.08 24.22 7.24
N HIS A 126 -29.52 24.79 6.19
CA HIS A 126 -28.91 26.11 6.19
C HIS A 126 -29.90 27.12 5.62
N TYR A 127 -30.35 28.07 6.44
CA TYR A 127 -31.27 29.12 6.00
C TYR A 127 -30.54 30.45 5.87
N ALA A 128 -30.84 31.17 4.79
CA ALA A 128 -30.47 32.58 4.62
C ALA A 128 -31.76 33.42 4.61
N LEU A 129 -31.85 34.41 5.50
CA LEU A 129 -33.04 35.25 5.68
C LEU A 129 -32.66 36.68 6.01
N VAL A 130 -33.55 37.63 5.69
CA VAL A 130 -33.33 39.05 6.01
C VAL A 130 -34.00 39.37 7.34
N ALA A 131 -33.27 40.01 8.26
CA ALA A 131 -33.79 40.45 9.56
C ALA A 131 -33.03 41.67 10.08
N GLU A 132 -33.67 42.45 10.94
CA GLU A 132 -33.06 43.66 11.53
C GLU A 132 -32.02 43.32 12.61
N ASN A 133 -32.21 42.20 13.33
CA ASN A 133 -31.32 41.75 14.39
C ASN A 133 -31.34 40.22 14.54
N ALA A 134 -30.41 39.68 15.33
CA ALA A 134 -30.28 38.24 15.55
C ALA A 134 -31.53 37.62 16.21
N GLU A 135 -32.21 38.33 17.12
CA GLU A 135 -33.41 37.82 17.78
C GLU A 135 -34.60 37.71 16.83
N ASP A 136 -34.76 38.68 15.92
CA ASP A 136 -35.76 38.68 14.87
C ASP A 136 -35.50 37.55 13.86
N ALA A 137 -34.23 37.33 13.49
CA ALA A 137 -33.84 36.20 12.65
C ALA A 137 -34.24 34.85 13.28
N ARG A 138 -34.00 34.69 14.58
CA ARG A 138 -34.39 33.49 15.33
C ARG A 138 -35.92 33.35 15.41
N ARG A 139 -36.63 34.44 15.71
CA ARG A 139 -38.09 34.48 15.80
C ARG A 139 -38.74 34.04 14.48
N ARG A 140 -38.28 34.56 13.34
CA ARG A 140 -38.78 34.18 12.01
C ARG A 140 -38.60 32.69 11.71
N ILE A 141 -37.49 32.09 12.12
CA ILE A 141 -37.28 30.64 11.97
C ILE A 141 -38.19 29.84 12.92
N GLN A 142 -38.43 30.32 14.14
CA GLN A 142 -39.36 29.70 15.08
C GLN A 142 -40.82 29.78 14.60
N GLU A 143 -41.22 30.88 13.97
CA GLU A 143 -42.56 31.03 13.36
C GLU A 143 -42.77 30.03 12.22
N ARG A 144 -41.71 29.74 11.46
CA ARG A 144 -41.74 28.74 10.38
C ARG A 144 -41.79 27.31 10.90
N HIS A 145 -41.11 27.03 12.01
CA HIS A 145 -41.01 25.71 12.64
C HIS A 145 -41.63 25.76 14.05
N PRO A 146 -42.97 25.81 14.16
CA PRO A 146 -43.67 26.03 15.43
C PRO A 146 -43.58 24.84 16.40
N THR A 147 -42.92 23.74 16.02
CA THR A 147 -42.66 22.57 16.86
C THR A 147 -41.24 22.63 17.44
N PRO A 148 -41.03 23.32 18.58
CA PRO A 148 -39.70 23.54 19.16
C PRO A 148 -39.03 22.24 19.64
N ASN A 149 -39.79 21.17 19.83
CA ASN A 149 -39.26 19.89 20.31
C ASN A 149 -38.69 18.99 19.20
N SER A 150 -38.97 19.28 17.92
CA SER A 150 -38.50 18.47 16.79
C SER A 150 -37.25 19.04 16.11
N VAL A 151 -36.84 20.26 16.47
CA VAL A 151 -35.82 21.01 15.74
C VAL A 151 -34.95 21.83 16.71
N ALA A 152 -33.63 21.73 16.57
CA ALA A 152 -32.67 22.62 17.23
C ALA A 152 -32.34 23.79 16.29
N ILE A 153 -32.56 25.02 16.77
CA ILE A 153 -32.22 26.25 16.06
C ILE A 153 -30.91 26.79 16.61
N GLY A 154 -29.87 26.84 15.77
CA GLY A 154 -28.56 27.38 16.11
C GLY A 154 -28.56 28.91 16.26
N PRO A 155 -27.48 29.48 16.80
CA PRO A 155 -27.33 30.93 16.92
C PRO A 155 -27.27 31.57 15.52
N PRO A 156 -28.04 32.65 15.26
CA PRO A 156 -27.96 33.39 14.00
C PRO A 156 -26.61 34.08 13.86
N THR A 157 -25.97 33.93 12.70
CA THR A 157 -24.74 34.66 12.35
C THR A 157 -24.97 35.58 11.16
N PRO A 158 -24.38 36.78 11.15
CA PRO A 158 -24.52 37.70 10.03
C PRO A 158 -23.82 37.13 8.80
N LEU A 159 -24.49 37.15 7.65
CA LEU A 159 -23.95 36.66 6.39
C LEU A 159 -23.61 37.86 5.50
N THR A 160 -22.33 38.22 5.46
CA THR A 160 -21.81 39.24 4.54
C THR A 160 -21.57 38.61 3.17
N LEU A 161 -22.39 38.96 2.19
CA LEU A 161 -22.14 38.58 0.81
C LEU A 161 -20.94 39.40 0.29
N PRO A 162 -19.99 38.79 -0.43
CA PRO A 162 -18.91 39.53 -1.06
C PRO A 162 -19.50 40.53 -2.07
N GLU A 163 -19.05 41.79 -2.01
CA GLU A 163 -19.40 42.79 -3.02
C GLU A 163 -19.01 42.26 -4.40
N ARG A 164 -19.97 42.28 -5.34
CA ARG A 164 -19.75 41.94 -6.73
C ARG A 164 -19.17 43.12 -7.49
#